data_AF-A0A975BP67-F1
#
_entry.id   AF-A0A975BP67-F1
#
_cell.length_a   1.000
_cell.length_b   1.000
_cell.length_c   1.000
_cell.angle_alpha   90.00
_cell.angle_beta   90.00
_cell.angle_gamma   90.00
#
_symmetry.space_group_name_H-M   'P 1'
#
loop_
_entity.id
_entity.type
_entity.pdbx_description
1 polymer ?
#
loop_
_entity_poly.entity_id
_entity_poly.type
_entity_poly.pdbx_seq_one_letter_code
_entity_poly.pdbx_strand_id
1 'polypeptide(L)'
;MDRDLKRLVCGVPDDESELGEALNQIGMSLSAVIDGLMAVKDSNHISFFGPFLGRSILELGCTAVLARIDPFRILMLREVQKQSDYQVGKQNKASIQWQGDILAEKVKDGLWKDKNIVKPTRALLGDYYEHIFWKNAIEKLLDNVPTGRGGEWLARIRNIGSEGFCSNIRRELRRLYSTLSKGIHHEFVISTESIFDRSTISNLIQDSFYIIASLGLAINSVSHIPFRISFEKSLDYYENFQKAEII
;
A
#
# COMPACT_ATOMS: atom_id res chain seq x y z
N MET A 1 8.01 -13.30 -7.96
CA MET A 1 8.63 -12.27 -7.13
C MET A 1 7.73 -11.03 -7.09
N ASP A 2 7.56 -10.30 -8.20
CA ASP A 2 6.47 -9.30 -8.38
C ASP A 2 5.08 -9.92 -8.09
N ARG A 3 4.90 -11.18 -8.51
CA ARG A 3 3.71 -11.99 -8.26
C ARG A 3 3.40 -12.12 -6.77
N ASP A 4 4.39 -12.16 -5.89
CA ASP A 4 4.16 -12.39 -4.46
C ASP A 4 3.58 -11.12 -3.81
N LEU A 5 4.15 -9.95 -4.09
CA LEU A 5 3.56 -8.67 -3.65
C LEU A 5 2.17 -8.47 -4.24
N LYS A 6 2.00 -8.71 -5.55
CA LYS A 6 0.69 -8.64 -6.21
C LYS A 6 -0.33 -9.52 -5.51
N ARG A 7 0.01 -10.78 -5.20
CA ARG A 7 -0.88 -11.71 -4.49
C ARG A 7 -1.17 -11.24 -3.06
N LEU A 8 -0.19 -10.70 -2.34
CA LEU A 8 -0.42 -10.14 -1.01
C LEU A 8 -1.47 -9.03 -1.04
N VAL A 9 -1.28 -8.02 -1.89
CA VAL A 9 -2.15 -6.84 -1.88
C VAL A 9 -3.46 -7.03 -2.64
N CYS A 10 -3.46 -7.72 -3.78
CA CYS A 10 -4.66 -7.90 -4.62
C CYS A 10 -5.41 -9.21 -4.32
N GLY A 11 -4.79 -10.18 -3.64
CA GLY A 11 -5.39 -11.48 -3.40
C GLY A 11 -5.35 -12.41 -4.63
N VAL A 12 -6.39 -13.23 -4.78
CA VAL A 12 -6.65 -14.03 -5.99
C VAL A 12 -7.98 -13.57 -6.60
N PRO A 13 -7.98 -12.45 -7.36
CA PRO A 13 -9.18 -11.98 -8.03
C PRO A 13 -9.65 -12.99 -9.08
N ASP A 14 -10.96 -13.15 -9.22
CA ASP A 14 -11.56 -13.77 -10.39
C ASP A 14 -11.67 -12.75 -11.54
N ASP A 15 -11.78 -13.23 -12.77
CA ASP A 15 -11.97 -12.37 -13.95
C ASP A 15 -13.46 -12.12 -14.26
N GLU A 16 -14.37 -12.64 -13.43
CA GLU A 16 -15.82 -12.58 -13.66
C GLU A 16 -16.50 -11.40 -12.94
N SER A 17 -15.86 -10.83 -11.93
CA SER A 17 -16.39 -9.68 -11.18
C SER A 17 -15.69 -8.36 -11.56
N GLU A 18 -16.43 -7.26 -11.51
CA GLU A 18 -15.89 -5.93 -11.82
C GLU A 18 -14.79 -5.49 -10.84
N LEU A 19 -14.89 -5.94 -9.59
CA LEU A 19 -13.84 -5.74 -8.60
C LEU A 19 -12.60 -6.56 -8.95
N GLY A 20 -12.81 -7.78 -9.43
CA GLY A 20 -11.76 -8.68 -9.87
C GLY A 20 -10.96 -8.11 -11.04
N GLU A 21 -11.65 -7.63 -12.08
CA GLU A 21 -11.07 -6.88 -13.20
C GLU A 21 -10.23 -5.69 -12.72
N ALA A 22 -10.79 -4.86 -11.83
CA ALA A 22 -10.10 -3.67 -11.31
C ALA A 22 -8.83 -4.03 -10.52
N LEU A 23 -8.89 -5.04 -9.66
CA LEU A 23 -7.74 -5.55 -8.91
C LEU A 23 -6.69 -6.18 -9.82
N ASN A 24 -7.10 -6.88 -10.88
CA ASN A 24 -6.17 -7.43 -11.86
C ASN A 24 -5.44 -6.31 -12.62
N GLN A 25 -6.14 -5.24 -13.02
CA GLN A 25 -5.54 -4.07 -13.66
C GLN A 25 -4.56 -3.33 -12.73
N ILE A 26 -4.93 -3.10 -11.46
CA ILE A 26 -4.04 -2.51 -10.45
C ILE A 26 -2.80 -3.39 -10.27
N GLY A 27 -3.00 -4.71 -10.13
CA GLY A 27 -1.92 -5.67 -9.98
C GLY A 27 -0.98 -5.74 -11.18
N MET A 28 -1.50 -5.65 -12.41
CA MET A 28 -0.67 -5.55 -13.63
C MET A 28 0.16 -4.27 -13.64
N SER A 29 -0.45 -3.14 -13.25
CA SER A 29 0.26 -1.86 -13.15
C SER A 29 1.37 -1.91 -12.09
N LEU A 30 1.11 -2.56 -10.96
CA LEU A 30 2.12 -2.76 -9.91
C LEU A 30 3.28 -3.64 -10.39
N SER A 31 3.00 -4.75 -11.09
CA SER A 31 4.04 -5.59 -11.71
C SER A 31 4.88 -4.78 -12.70
N ALA A 32 4.26 -3.99 -13.58
CA ALA A 32 4.98 -3.18 -14.55
C ALA A 32 5.91 -2.14 -13.90
N VAL A 33 5.49 -1.54 -12.78
CA VAL A 33 6.34 -0.63 -12.00
C VAL A 33 7.53 -1.37 -11.37
N ILE A 34 7.32 -2.58 -10.85
CA ILE A 34 8.39 -3.42 -10.30
C ILE A 34 9.36 -3.83 -11.40
N ASP A 35 8.88 -4.21 -12.58
CA ASP A 35 9.72 -4.54 -13.74
C ASP A 35 10.56 -3.33 -14.18
N GLY A 36 9.95 -2.13 -14.20
CA GLY A 36 10.65 -0.87 -14.45
C GLY A 36 11.76 -0.60 -13.42
N LEU A 37 11.51 -0.89 -12.14
CA LEU A 37 12.52 -0.80 -11.09
C LEU A 37 13.67 -1.79 -11.32
N MET A 38 13.35 -3.05 -11.62
CA MET A 38 14.36 -4.07 -11.89
C MET A 38 15.24 -3.70 -13.10
N ALA A 39 14.68 -3.01 -14.10
CA ALA A 39 15.44 -2.54 -15.25
C ALA A 39 16.45 -1.43 -14.92
N VAL A 40 16.20 -0.64 -13.86
CA VAL A 40 17.06 0.50 -13.50
C VAL A 40 17.89 0.27 -12.23
N LYS A 41 17.63 -0.77 -11.43
CA LYS A 41 18.17 -0.95 -10.08
C LYS A 41 19.71 -0.94 -9.98
N ASP A 42 20.38 -1.42 -11.02
CA ASP A 42 21.84 -1.51 -11.12
C ASP A 42 22.47 -0.38 -11.94
N SER A 43 21.65 0.52 -12.46
CA SER A 43 22.08 1.65 -13.27
C SER A 43 22.12 2.94 -12.45
N ASN A 44 22.89 3.93 -12.92
CA ASN A 44 22.85 5.28 -12.36
C ASN A 44 21.48 5.97 -12.55
N HIS A 45 20.63 5.44 -13.43
CA HIS A 45 19.28 5.96 -13.63
C HIS A 45 18.35 5.68 -12.45
N ILE A 46 18.70 4.80 -11.49
CA ILE A 46 17.90 4.57 -10.28
C ILE A 46 17.72 5.86 -9.47
N SER A 47 18.74 6.73 -9.43
CA SER A 47 18.66 8.03 -8.73
C SER A 47 17.62 8.97 -9.35
N PHE A 48 17.31 8.79 -10.64
CA PHE A 48 16.36 9.62 -11.37
C PHE A 48 14.96 9.01 -11.42
N PHE A 49 14.84 7.72 -11.78
CA PHE A 49 13.54 7.05 -11.92
C PHE A 49 13.05 6.41 -10.62
N GLY A 50 13.95 6.07 -9.69
CA GLY A 50 13.60 5.40 -8.44
C GLY A 50 12.59 6.16 -7.58
N PRO A 51 12.66 7.51 -7.44
CA PRO A 51 11.62 8.28 -6.75
C PRO A 51 10.21 8.05 -7.32
N PHE A 52 10.08 8.10 -8.65
CA PHE A 52 8.83 7.85 -9.34
C PHE A 52 8.33 6.42 -9.09
N LEU A 53 9.18 5.42 -9.31
CA LEU A 53 8.83 4.02 -9.16
C LEU A 53 8.46 3.67 -7.70
N GLY A 54 9.22 4.17 -6.73
CA GLY A 54 8.93 4.01 -5.31
C GLY A 54 7.58 4.61 -4.92
N ARG A 55 7.27 5.82 -5.42
CA ARG A 55 5.95 6.44 -5.17
C ARG A 55 4.83 5.66 -5.82
N SER A 56 5.02 5.18 -7.05
CA SER A 56 4.03 4.35 -7.74
C SER A 56 3.76 3.04 -7.01
N ILE A 57 4.77 2.40 -6.41
CA ILE A 57 4.60 1.22 -5.54
C ILE A 57 3.69 1.56 -4.35
N LEU A 58 3.92 2.69 -3.68
CA LEU A 58 3.08 3.12 -2.56
C LEU A 58 1.64 3.39 -2.99
N GLU A 59 1.44 4.16 -4.06
CA GLU A 59 0.11 4.55 -4.54
C GLU A 59 -0.69 3.33 -5.03
N LEU A 60 -0.09 2.48 -5.86
CA LEU A 60 -0.74 1.26 -6.37
C LEU A 60 -0.97 0.24 -5.26
N GLY A 61 0.01 0.04 -4.39
CA GLY A 61 -0.09 -0.88 -3.25
C GLY A 61 -1.20 -0.48 -2.30
N CYS A 62 -1.23 0.79 -1.85
CA CYS A 62 -2.31 1.30 -1.00
C CYS A 62 -3.67 1.26 -1.70
N THR A 63 -3.73 1.55 -3.01
CA THR A 63 -4.98 1.46 -3.78
C THR A 63 -5.49 0.01 -3.85
N ALA A 64 -4.62 -0.97 -4.06
CA ALA A 64 -4.99 -2.38 -4.06
C ALA A 64 -5.54 -2.84 -2.71
N VAL A 65 -4.89 -2.45 -1.61
CA VAL A 65 -5.35 -2.78 -0.25
C VAL A 65 -6.69 -2.08 0.04
N LEU A 66 -6.83 -0.79 -0.32
CA LEU A 66 -8.08 -0.05 -0.18
C LEU A 66 -9.20 -0.69 -1.00
N ALA A 67 -8.94 -1.12 -2.24
CA ALA A 67 -9.91 -1.79 -3.10
C ALA A 67 -10.53 -3.01 -2.44
N ARG A 68 -9.76 -3.71 -1.60
CA ARG A 68 -10.24 -4.88 -0.89
C ARG A 68 -11.04 -4.52 0.36
N ILE A 69 -10.63 -3.50 1.13
CA ILE A 69 -11.39 -3.06 2.32
C ILE A 69 -12.66 -2.32 1.94
N ASP A 70 -12.58 -1.51 0.89
CA ASP A 70 -13.66 -0.67 0.39
C ASP A 70 -13.85 -0.85 -1.13
N PRO A 71 -14.41 -1.99 -1.57
CA PRO A 71 -14.70 -2.24 -2.99
C PRO A 71 -15.54 -1.16 -3.64
N PHE A 72 -16.50 -0.61 -2.90
CA PHE A 72 -17.41 0.41 -3.40
C PHE A 72 -16.65 1.64 -3.92
N ARG A 73 -15.60 2.08 -3.22
CA ARG A 73 -14.80 3.25 -3.63
C ARG A 73 -14.16 3.06 -5.01
N ILE A 74 -13.65 1.85 -5.29
CA ILE A 74 -12.99 1.52 -6.57
C ILE A 74 -14.00 1.27 -7.68
N LEU A 75 -15.09 0.58 -7.38
CA LEU A 75 -16.17 0.37 -8.35
C LEU A 75 -16.80 1.69 -8.78
N MET A 76 -17.02 2.62 -7.84
CA MET A 76 -17.51 3.96 -8.16
C MET A 76 -16.53 4.72 -9.05
N LEU A 77 -15.22 4.68 -8.76
CA LEU A 77 -14.20 5.29 -9.61
C LEU A 77 -14.22 4.69 -11.03
N ARG A 78 -14.32 3.35 -11.14
CA ARG A 78 -14.43 2.66 -12.44
C ARG A 78 -15.64 3.16 -13.23
N GLU A 79 -16.81 3.27 -12.61
CA GLU A 79 -18.01 3.76 -13.31
C GLU A 79 -17.88 5.23 -13.74
N VAL A 80 -17.22 6.07 -12.93
CA VAL A 80 -16.91 7.46 -13.32
C VAL A 80 -15.94 7.50 -14.50
N GLN A 81 -14.94 6.62 -14.55
CA GLN A 81 -13.97 6.53 -15.64
C GLN A 81 -14.57 6.02 -16.96
N LYS A 82 -15.66 5.26 -16.89
CA LYS A 82 -16.39 4.77 -18.06
C LYS A 82 -17.32 5.79 -18.71
N GLN A 83 -17.59 6.91 -18.04
CA GLN A 83 -18.46 7.94 -18.60
C GLN A 83 -17.79 8.61 -19.82
N SER A 84 -18.58 8.89 -20.85
CA SER A 84 -18.09 9.47 -22.12
C SER A 84 -17.44 10.83 -21.98
N ASP A 85 -17.76 11.57 -20.91
CA ASP A 85 -17.24 12.89 -20.59
C ASP A 85 -16.04 12.87 -19.63
N TYR A 86 -15.52 11.69 -19.28
CA TYR A 86 -14.37 11.56 -18.39
C TYR A 86 -13.12 12.24 -19.00
N GLN A 87 -12.57 13.22 -18.28
CA GLN A 87 -11.42 14.01 -18.72
C GLN A 87 -10.12 13.53 -18.06
N VAL A 88 -9.28 12.82 -18.82
CA VAL A 88 -7.98 12.30 -18.34
C VAL A 88 -7.06 13.42 -17.84
N GLY A 89 -7.11 14.61 -18.46
CA GLY A 89 -6.24 15.74 -18.13
C GLY A 89 -6.66 16.57 -16.93
N LYS A 90 -7.78 16.25 -16.26
CA LYS A 90 -8.24 16.98 -15.06
C LYS A 90 -8.31 16.05 -13.86
N GLN A 91 -7.86 16.54 -12.72
CA GLN A 91 -8.00 15.81 -11.46
C GLN A 91 -9.49 15.59 -11.17
N ASN A 92 -9.89 14.33 -11.09
CA ASN A 92 -11.26 13.95 -10.76
C ASN A 92 -11.38 13.75 -9.23
N LYS A 93 -12.41 14.34 -8.60
CA LYS A 93 -12.69 14.15 -7.17
C LYS A 93 -13.00 12.69 -6.81
N ALA A 94 -13.45 11.90 -7.79
CA ALA A 94 -13.67 10.47 -7.63
C ALA A 94 -12.36 9.67 -7.54
N SER A 95 -11.24 10.19 -8.05
CA SER A 95 -9.93 9.53 -7.99
C SER A 95 -9.51 9.30 -6.53
N ILE A 96 -8.76 8.22 -6.29
CA ILE A 96 -8.18 7.93 -4.99
C ILE A 96 -7.22 9.06 -4.59
N GLN A 97 -7.50 9.68 -3.45
CA GLN A 97 -6.72 10.77 -2.89
C GLN A 97 -5.84 10.26 -1.75
N TRP A 98 -4.59 10.73 -1.73
CA TRP A 98 -3.67 10.40 -0.63
C TRP A 98 -4.21 10.83 0.73
N GLN A 99 -4.73 12.06 0.82
CA GLN A 99 -5.48 12.54 1.97
C GLN A 99 -6.97 12.33 1.72
N GLY A 100 -7.66 11.69 2.66
CA GLY A 100 -9.07 11.34 2.58
C GLY A 100 -9.33 9.85 2.32
N ASP A 101 -8.62 9.24 1.36
CA ASP A 101 -8.80 7.81 1.03
C ASP A 101 -7.68 6.91 1.58
N ILE A 102 -6.44 7.38 1.68
CA ILE A 102 -5.33 6.58 2.26
C ILE A 102 -5.05 7.02 3.70
N LEU A 103 -4.85 8.31 3.91
CA LEU A 103 -4.59 8.93 5.19
C LEU A 103 -5.78 9.80 5.60
N ALA A 104 -6.06 9.85 6.91
CA ALA A 104 -7.04 10.78 7.47
C ALA A 104 -6.44 11.56 8.63
N GLU A 105 -7.12 12.64 8.99
CA GLU A 105 -6.91 13.31 10.27
C GLU A 105 -7.41 12.43 11.42
N LYS A 106 -6.83 12.65 12.61
CA LYS A 106 -7.21 11.94 13.82
C LYS A 106 -8.59 12.40 14.30
N VAL A 107 -9.43 11.46 14.70
CA VAL A 107 -10.74 11.73 15.30
C VAL A 107 -10.52 12.28 16.72
N LYS A 108 -10.93 13.53 16.95
CA LYS A 108 -10.61 14.28 18.18
C LYS A 108 -11.46 13.86 19.38
N ASP A 109 -12.75 13.57 19.18
CA ASP A 109 -13.71 13.42 20.27
C ASP A 109 -13.99 11.96 20.66
N GLY A 110 -13.17 11.02 20.20
CA GLY A 110 -13.34 9.59 20.43
C GLY A 110 -14.25 8.94 19.38
N LEU A 111 -13.81 7.80 18.87
CA LEU A 111 -14.31 7.18 17.63
C LEU A 111 -15.82 6.92 17.60
N TRP A 112 -16.39 6.54 18.75
CA TRP A 112 -17.78 6.08 18.87
C TRP A 112 -18.65 6.96 19.76
N LYS A 113 -18.17 8.15 20.15
CA LYS A 113 -18.92 9.06 21.02
C LYS A 113 -20.08 9.71 20.29
N ASP A 114 -19.87 10.11 19.05
CA ASP A 114 -20.95 10.59 18.18
C ASP A 114 -21.80 9.39 17.71
N LYS A 115 -23.10 9.43 18.00
CA LYS A 115 -24.06 8.40 17.54
C LYS A 115 -24.76 8.79 16.24
N ASN A 116 -24.56 10.02 15.78
CA ASN A 116 -25.17 10.58 14.57
C ASN A 116 -24.14 10.72 13.43
N ILE A 117 -23.15 9.83 13.38
CA ILE A 117 -22.08 9.89 12.37
C ILE A 117 -22.68 9.70 10.96
N VAL A 118 -22.75 10.80 10.19
CA VAL A 118 -23.32 10.77 8.82
C VAL A 118 -22.28 10.37 7.77
N LYS A 119 -21.00 10.66 8.00
CA LYS A 119 -19.90 10.41 7.04
C LYS A 119 -18.61 10.06 7.79
N PRO A 120 -18.47 8.84 8.32
CA PRO A 120 -17.21 8.43 8.93
C PRO A 120 -16.12 8.46 7.86
N THR A 121 -14.90 8.85 8.23
CA THR A 121 -13.77 8.68 7.32
C THR A 121 -13.56 7.20 7.02
N ARG A 122 -13.39 6.90 5.74
CA ARG A 122 -13.14 5.55 5.20
C ARG A 122 -11.71 5.42 4.67
N ALA A 123 -10.81 6.27 5.17
CA ALA A 123 -9.41 6.24 4.79
C ALA A 123 -8.77 4.90 5.21
N LEU A 124 -7.92 4.35 4.34
CA LEU A 124 -7.22 3.09 4.54
C LEU A 124 -6.61 2.99 5.94
N LEU A 125 -5.88 4.03 6.36
CA LEU A 125 -5.21 4.11 7.66
C LEU A 125 -5.92 5.08 8.62
N GLY A 126 -7.22 5.37 8.42
CA GLY A 126 -8.01 6.19 9.33
C GLY A 126 -8.40 5.46 10.62
N ASP A 127 -8.75 6.21 11.66
CA ASP A 127 -9.02 5.66 13.00
C ASP A 127 -10.18 4.63 13.00
N TYR A 128 -11.19 4.80 12.14
CA TYR A 128 -12.28 3.80 12.00
C TYR A 128 -11.76 2.48 11.44
N TYR A 129 -10.98 2.51 10.37
CA TYR A 129 -10.44 1.28 9.76
C TYR A 129 -9.35 0.65 10.64
N GLU A 130 -8.59 1.45 11.39
CA GLU A 130 -7.69 0.96 12.44
C GLU A 130 -8.44 0.10 13.47
N HIS A 131 -9.53 0.64 14.02
CA HIS A 131 -10.30 -0.05 15.05
C HIS A 131 -11.07 -1.27 14.51
N ILE A 132 -11.67 -1.16 13.32
CA ILE A 132 -12.55 -2.19 12.77
C ILE A 132 -11.73 -3.35 12.16
N PHE A 133 -10.71 -3.02 11.36
CA PHE A 133 -9.98 -4.01 10.57
C PHE A 133 -8.58 -4.26 11.11
N TRP A 134 -7.74 -3.23 11.20
CA TRP A 134 -6.30 -3.42 11.36
C TRP A 134 -5.89 -4.00 12.70
N LYS A 135 -6.41 -3.46 13.80
CA LYS A 135 -6.03 -3.93 15.15
C LYS A 135 -6.27 -5.43 15.30
N ASN A 136 -7.49 -5.87 15.02
CA ASN A 136 -7.88 -7.29 15.07
C ASN A 136 -7.08 -8.14 14.06
N ALA A 137 -6.79 -7.61 12.88
CA ALA A 137 -5.99 -8.33 11.88
C ALA A 137 -4.56 -8.56 12.34
N ILE A 138 -3.92 -7.55 12.94
CA ILE A 138 -2.56 -7.65 13.46
C ILE A 138 -2.51 -8.55 14.69
N GLU A 139 -3.47 -8.47 15.60
CA GLU A 139 -3.54 -9.38 16.76
C GLU A 139 -3.61 -10.84 16.28
N LYS A 140 -4.53 -11.14 15.37
CA LYS A 140 -4.63 -12.48 14.76
C LYS A 140 -3.35 -12.89 14.05
N LEU A 141 -2.70 -11.97 13.33
CA LEU A 141 -1.43 -12.26 12.67
C LEU A 141 -0.36 -12.65 13.71
N LEU A 142 -0.18 -11.84 14.75
CA LEU A 142 0.88 -12.05 15.74
C LEU A 142 0.63 -13.29 16.61
N ASP A 143 -0.62 -13.61 16.91
CA ASP A 143 -1.02 -14.79 17.67
C ASP A 143 -0.80 -16.10 16.89
N ASN A 144 -0.97 -16.06 15.56
CA ASN A 144 -0.91 -17.26 14.72
C ASN A 144 0.46 -17.51 14.08
N VAL A 145 1.36 -16.50 13.99
CA VAL A 145 2.71 -16.74 13.47
C VAL A 145 3.67 -17.13 14.60
N PRO A 146 4.42 -18.25 14.49
CA PRO A 146 5.50 -18.59 15.42
C PRO A 146 6.68 -17.60 15.35
N THR A 147 7.40 -17.40 16.45
CA THR A 147 8.51 -16.43 16.58
C THR A 147 9.67 -16.64 15.58
N GLY A 148 9.78 -17.81 14.94
CA GLY A 148 10.79 -18.11 13.91
C GLY A 148 10.35 -17.87 12.46
N ARG A 149 9.12 -17.40 12.21
CA ARG A 149 8.57 -17.15 10.86
C ARG A 149 8.38 -15.65 10.62
N GLY A 150 8.32 -15.27 9.35
CA GLY A 150 8.05 -13.92 8.85
C GLY A 150 9.26 -12.99 8.71
N GLY A 151 10.47 -13.48 9.03
CA GLY A 151 11.72 -12.73 8.85
C GLY A 151 11.81 -11.43 9.66
N GLU A 152 12.79 -10.60 9.31
CA GLU A 152 13.00 -9.29 9.97
C GLU A 152 11.80 -8.37 9.87
N TRP A 153 11.06 -8.37 8.76
CA TRP A 153 9.94 -7.46 8.59
C TRP A 153 8.80 -7.80 9.54
N LEU A 154 8.46 -9.08 9.74
CA LEU A 154 7.46 -9.45 10.74
C LEU A 154 7.97 -9.22 12.17
N ALA A 155 9.28 -9.39 12.42
CA ALA A 155 9.87 -9.04 13.72
C ALA A 155 9.67 -7.55 14.05
N ARG A 156 9.79 -6.65 13.06
CA ARG A 156 9.44 -5.23 13.22
C ARG A 156 7.98 -5.04 13.62
N ILE A 157 7.05 -5.74 12.95
CA ILE A 157 5.61 -5.68 13.30
C ILE A 157 5.36 -6.16 14.73
N ARG A 158 5.99 -7.28 15.15
CA ARG A 158 5.91 -7.78 16.54
C ARG A 158 6.35 -6.74 17.55
N ASN A 159 7.48 -6.08 17.31
CA ASN A 159 8.03 -5.06 18.21
C ASN A 159 7.13 -3.82 18.32
N ILE A 160 6.43 -3.47 17.24
CA ILE A 160 5.48 -2.35 17.23
C ILE A 160 4.16 -2.73 17.95
N GLY A 161 3.71 -3.98 17.77
CA GLY A 161 2.43 -4.47 18.30
C GLY A 161 1.21 -3.94 17.55
N SER A 162 0.03 -4.48 17.87
CA SER A 162 -1.24 -4.13 17.21
C SER A 162 -1.64 -2.66 17.43
N GLU A 163 -1.46 -2.15 18.65
CA GLU A 163 -1.78 -0.75 19.01
C GLU A 163 -0.89 0.27 18.28
N GLY A 164 0.36 -0.09 18.00
CA GLY A 164 1.33 0.79 17.36
C GLY A 164 1.29 0.77 15.83
N PHE A 165 0.77 -0.31 15.24
CA PHE A 165 0.95 -0.64 13.82
C PHE A 165 0.49 0.50 12.89
N CYS A 166 -0.77 0.90 12.95
CA CYS A 166 -1.29 1.94 12.06
C CYS A 166 -0.59 3.28 12.25
N SER A 167 -0.28 3.66 13.50
CA SER A 167 0.44 4.90 13.78
C SER A 167 1.85 4.92 13.17
N ASN A 168 2.54 3.79 13.23
CA ASN A 168 3.86 3.59 12.63
C ASN A 168 3.78 3.65 11.11
N ILE A 169 2.90 2.84 10.51
CA ILE A 169 2.70 2.79 9.05
C ILE A 169 2.33 4.18 8.53
N ARG A 170 1.41 4.92 9.15
CA ARG A 170 1.06 6.30 8.74
C ARG A 170 2.27 7.23 8.72
N ARG A 171 3.10 7.17 9.75
CA ARG A 171 4.29 8.04 9.86
C ARG A 171 5.27 7.74 8.74
N GLU A 172 5.59 6.47 8.53
CA GLU A 172 6.51 6.05 7.47
C GLU A 172 5.93 6.34 6.09
N LEU A 173 4.66 6.05 5.85
CA LEU A 173 4.00 6.32 4.59
C LEU A 173 4.01 7.82 4.24
N ARG A 174 3.77 8.72 5.23
CA ARG A 174 3.88 10.18 5.04
C ARG A 174 5.31 10.60 4.70
N ARG A 175 6.30 10.07 5.42
CA ARG A 175 7.71 10.34 5.18
C ARG A 175 8.11 9.91 3.76
N LEU A 176 7.84 8.66 3.40
CA LEU A 176 8.19 8.09 2.11
C LEU A 176 7.52 8.84 0.97
N TYR A 177 6.21 9.06 1.05
CA TYR A 177 5.47 9.78 0.00
C TYR A 177 6.01 11.19 -0.24
N SER A 178 6.27 11.93 0.84
CA SER A 178 6.83 13.28 0.75
C SER A 178 8.24 13.28 0.16
N THR A 179 9.12 12.41 0.66
CA THR A 179 10.51 12.31 0.19
C THR A 179 10.59 11.88 -1.27
N LEU A 180 9.85 10.85 -1.68
CA LEU A 180 9.81 10.37 -3.06
C LEU A 180 9.19 11.41 -4.01
N SER A 181 8.17 12.15 -3.55
CA SER A 181 7.56 13.22 -4.36
C SER A 181 8.55 14.33 -4.68
N LYS A 182 9.41 14.72 -3.74
CA LYS A 182 10.47 15.70 -4.00
C LYS A 182 11.41 15.24 -5.12
N GLY A 183 11.75 13.95 -5.17
CA GLY A 183 12.58 13.39 -6.24
C GLY A 183 11.92 13.37 -7.63
N ILE A 184 10.60 13.60 -7.71
CA ILE A 184 9.84 13.68 -8.96
C ILE A 184 9.64 15.14 -9.39
N HIS A 185 9.42 16.04 -8.42
CA HIS A 185 9.34 17.45 -8.69
C HIS A 185 10.74 17.93 -9.11
N HIS A 186 10.89 18.35 -10.38
CA HIS A 186 12.13 18.95 -10.89
C HIS A 186 12.36 20.37 -10.30
N GLU A 187 12.25 20.50 -8.98
CA GLU A 187 12.50 21.71 -8.22
C GLU A 187 13.99 21.87 -7.87
N PHE A 188 14.77 20.79 -8.00
CA PHE A 188 16.21 20.82 -7.77
C PHE A 188 16.94 21.43 -8.97
N VAL A 189 17.61 22.55 -8.73
CA VAL A 189 18.58 23.19 -9.66
C VAL A 189 20.03 22.79 -9.38
N ILE A 190 20.22 21.83 -8.46
CA ILE A 190 21.50 21.19 -8.12
C ILE A 190 21.40 19.71 -8.44
N SER A 191 22.55 19.01 -8.57
CA SER A 191 22.55 17.57 -8.86
C SER A 191 21.72 16.82 -7.82
N THR A 192 20.67 16.16 -8.27
CA THR A 192 19.82 15.31 -7.43
C THR A 192 20.59 14.11 -6.87
N GLU A 193 21.73 13.74 -7.47
CA GLU A 193 22.57 12.63 -7.04
C GLU A 193 23.18 12.84 -5.65
N SER A 194 23.30 14.08 -5.16
CA SER A 194 23.81 14.34 -3.80
C SER A 194 22.76 14.14 -2.69
N ILE A 195 21.47 14.09 -3.06
CA ILE A 195 20.34 13.94 -2.13
C ILE A 195 19.68 12.56 -2.31
N PHE A 196 19.64 12.09 -3.55
CA PHE A 196 19.04 10.83 -3.99
C PHE A 196 20.10 9.92 -4.61
N ASP A 197 21.19 9.70 -3.88
CA ASP A 197 22.15 8.67 -4.27
C ASP A 197 21.47 7.28 -4.33
N ARG A 198 22.14 6.33 -4.99
CA ARG A 198 21.62 4.97 -5.17
C ARG A 198 21.23 4.32 -3.84
N SER A 199 22.06 4.43 -2.80
CA SER A 199 21.80 3.79 -1.50
C SER A 199 20.54 4.35 -0.83
N THR A 200 20.37 5.68 -0.88
CA THR A 200 19.22 6.38 -0.33
C THR A 200 17.95 5.94 -1.04
N ILE A 201 17.96 5.90 -2.37
CA ILE A 201 16.81 5.45 -3.16
C ILE A 201 16.50 3.97 -2.90
N SER A 202 17.51 3.09 -2.87
CA SER A 202 17.31 1.69 -2.53
C SER A 202 16.64 1.52 -1.17
N ASN A 203 17.09 2.26 -0.15
CA ASN A 203 16.48 2.22 1.18
C ASN A 203 15.02 2.72 1.17
N LEU A 204 14.73 3.82 0.47
CA LEU A 204 13.36 4.35 0.37
C LEU A 204 12.40 3.38 -0.32
N ILE A 205 12.87 2.66 -1.34
CA ILE A 205 12.05 1.68 -2.04
C ILE A 205 11.92 0.39 -1.22
N GLN A 206 12.96 -0.07 -0.53
CA GLN A 206 12.88 -1.18 0.42
C GLN A 206 11.86 -0.89 1.54
N ASP A 207 11.88 0.32 2.10
CA ASP A 207 10.87 0.77 3.06
C ASP A 207 9.47 0.79 2.43
N SER A 208 9.34 1.21 1.17
CA SER A 208 8.05 1.19 0.46
C SER A 208 7.51 -0.23 0.30
N PHE A 209 8.38 -1.18 -0.07
CA PHE A 209 8.04 -2.60 -0.14
C PHE A 209 7.64 -3.17 1.21
N TYR A 210 8.39 -2.88 2.27
CA TYR A 210 8.05 -3.28 3.63
C TYR A 210 6.63 -2.84 4.01
N ILE A 211 6.30 -1.56 3.78
CA ILE A 211 4.97 -1.02 4.13
C ILE A 211 3.86 -1.73 3.34
N ILE A 212 4.00 -1.84 2.02
CA ILE A 212 2.97 -2.43 1.16
C ILE A 212 2.81 -3.93 1.43
N ALA A 213 3.91 -4.67 1.61
CA ALA A 213 3.88 -6.08 1.96
C ALA A 213 3.27 -6.30 3.35
N SER A 214 3.55 -5.44 4.33
CA SER A 214 2.98 -5.53 5.68
C SER A 214 1.48 -5.31 5.69
N LEU A 215 1.00 -4.31 4.93
CA LEU A 215 -0.44 -4.09 4.74
C LEU A 215 -1.09 -5.26 4.00
N GLY A 216 -0.43 -5.80 2.97
CA GLY A 216 -0.86 -6.99 2.24
C GLY A 216 -0.95 -8.25 3.10
N LEU A 217 0.02 -8.47 4.00
CA LEU A 217 -0.03 -9.58 4.95
C LEU A 217 -1.19 -9.40 5.93
N ALA A 218 -1.29 -8.22 6.56
CA ALA A 218 -2.31 -7.92 7.55
C ALA A 218 -3.73 -8.03 6.99
N ILE A 219 -3.98 -7.53 5.78
CA ILE A 219 -5.33 -7.56 5.20
C ILE A 219 -5.80 -9.00 4.93
N ASN A 220 -4.90 -9.95 4.65
CA ASN A 220 -5.26 -11.35 4.50
C ASN A 220 -5.62 -12.03 5.83
N SER A 221 -5.36 -11.41 6.98
CA SER A 221 -5.87 -11.84 8.29
C SER A 221 -7.31 -11.36 8.58
N VAL A 222 -7.87 -10.48 7.74
CA VAL A 222 -9.27 -10.02 7.83
C VAL A 222 -10.19 -11.07 7.17
N SER A 223 -11.19 -11.57 7.89
CA SER A 223 -11.97 -12.75 7.45
C SER A 223 -12.93 -12.52 6.30
N HIS A 224 -13.49 -11.31 6.21
CA HIS A 224 -14.54 -10.94 5.25
C HIS A 224 -14.00 -10.13 4.07
N ILE A 225 -12.68 -10.13 3.86
CA ILE A 225 -12.07 -9.41 2.76
C ILE A 225 -12.22 -10.19 1.45
N PRO A 226 -12.57 -9.55 0.32
CA PRO A 226 -12.60 -10.20 -0.99
C PRO A 226 -11.24 -10.78 -1.38
N PHE A 227 -11.30 -11.88 -2.13
CA PHE A 227 -10.14 -12.54 -2.77
C PHE A 227 -9.03 -12.93 -1.79
N ARG A 228 -9.40 -13.15 -0.53
CA ARG A 228 -8.48 -13.51 0.56
C ARG A 228 -7.67 -14.76 0.24
N ILE A 229 -6.37 -14.67 0.49
CA ILE A 229 -5.46 -15.80 0.42
C ILE A 229 -5.40 -16.46 1.80
N SER A 230 -5.19 -17.78 1.85
CA SER A 230 -5.00 -18.46 3.13
C SER A 230 -3.80 -17.87 3.89
N PHE A 231 -3.88 -17.91 5.21
CA PHE A 231 -2.86 -17.35 6.11
C PHE A 231 -1.45 -17.86 5.78
N GLU A 232 -1.25 -19.16 5.71
CA GLU A 232 0.05 -19.77 5.39
C GLU A 232 0.59 -19.30 4.04
N LYS A 233 -0.25 -19.27 2.99
CA LYS A 233 0.18 -18.79 1.67
C LYS A 233 0.54 -17.30 1.70
N SER A 234 -0.22 -16.49 2.45
CA SER A 234 0.13 -15.07 2.60
C SER A 234 1.45 -14.87 3.33
N LEU A 235 1.74 -15.69 4.35
CA LEU A 235 3.01 -15.67 5.06
C LEU A 235 4.16 -16.11 4.15
N ASP A 236 3.97 -17.17 3.37
CA ASP A 236 4.97 -17.65 2.41
C ASP A 236 5.27 -16.58 1.33
N TYR A 237 4.25 -15.94 0.77
CA TYR A 237 4.46 -14.83 -0.17
C TYR A 237 5.20 -13.66 0.46
N TYR A 238 4.90 -13.33 1.71
CA TYR A 238 5.58 -12.27 2.44
C TYR A 238 7.06 -12.59 2.69
N GLU A 239 7.37 -13.80 3.16
CA GLU A 239 8.74 -14.24 3.38
C GLU A 239 9.55 -14.34 2.08
N ASN A 240 8.94 -14.88 1.01
CA ASN A 240 9.59 -14.98 -0.29
C ASN A 240 9.88 -13.60 -0.88
N PHE A 241 8.95 -12.65 -0.71
CA PHE A 241 9.13 -11.29 -1.18
C PHE A 241 10.19 -10.53 -0.37
N GLN A 242 10.26 -10.72 0.95
CA GLN A 242 11.33 -10.13 1.76
C GLN A 242 12.71 -10.64 1.36
N LYS A 243 12.83 -11.95 1.07
CA LYS A 243 14.12 -12.58 0.70
C LYS A 243 14.60 -12.24 -0.70
N ALA A 244 13.72 -11.71 -1.54
CA ALA A 244 14.08 -11.30 -2.88
C ALA A 244 15.06 -10.12 -2.85
N GLU A 245 16.17 -10.23 -3.57
CA GLU A 245 17.08 -9.11 -3.84
C GLU A 245 16.46 -8.18 -4.88
N ILE A 246 15.46 -7.41 -4.44
CA ILE A 246 14.77 -6.45 -5.31
C ILE A 246 15.65 -5.23 -5.57
N ILE A 247 16.52 -4.86 -4.61
CA ILE A 247 17.41 -3.71 -4.69
C ILE A 247 18.68 -3.93 -3.87
#